data_AF-A0A2S1LGH1-F1
#
_entry.id   AF-A0A2S1LGH1-F1
#
_cell.length_a   1.000
_cell.length_b   1.000
_cell.length_c   1.000
_cell.angle_alpha   90.00
_cell.angle_beta   90.00
_cell.angle_gamma   90.00
#
_symmetry.space_group_name_H-M   'P 1'
#
loop_
_entity.id
_entity.type
_entity.pdbx_description
1 polymer ?
#
loop_
_entity_poly.entity_id
_entity_poly.type
_entity_poly.pdbx_seq_one_letter_code
_entity_poly.pdbx_strand_id
1 'polypeptide(L)'
;MNFIYLLKLNDSNLYGARLSYLRTKTGVHLNFKLRDHSLKILKVYNQKSMNSYLFPLLLTEEITSKQIKYRSHKLLEQINPALKQMMEVLKISKHITFYTA
;
A
#
# COMPACT_ATOMS: atom_id res chain seq x y z
N MET A 1 -3.75 -5.00 6.97
CA MET A 1 -3.95 -4.91 5.51
C MET A 1 -2.90 -5.79 4.82
N ASN A 2 -3.21 -6.56 3.76
CA ASN A 2 -2.15 -7.26 3.00
C ASN A 2 -1.47 -6.28 2.03
N PHE A 3 -0.14 -6.32 1.89
CA PHE A 3 0.61 -5.40 1.02
C PHE A 3 0.17 -5.45 -0.44
N ILE A 4 -0.22 -6.61 -0.94
CA ILE A 4 -0.74 -6.76 -2.31
C ILE A 4 -2.01 -5.93 -2.52
N TYR A 5 -2.88 -5.80 -1.52
CA TYR A 5 -4.05 -4.94 -1.65
C TYR A 5 -3.64 -3.48 -1.80
N LEU A 6 -2.65 -3.03 -1.04
CA LEU A 6 -2.10 -1.67 -1.16
C LEU A 6 -1.54 -1.42 -2.56
N LEU A 7 -0.77 -2.37 -3.10
CA LEU A 7 -0.19 -2.27 -4.45
C LEU A 7 -1.24 -2.14 -5.54
N LYS A 8 -2.41 -2.78 -5.34
CA LYS A 8 -3.49 -2.82 -6.34
C LYS A 8 -4.53 -1.72 -6.17
N LEU A 9 -4.40 -0.86 -5.16
CA LEU A 9 -5.32 0.26 -5.02
C LEU A 9 -5.19 1.17 -6.24
N ASN A 10 -6.32 1.52 -6.84
CA ASN A 10 -6.41 2.40 -8.00
C ASN A 10 -7.41 3.53 -7.77
N ASP A 11 -7.52 4.45 -8.74
CA ASP A 11 -8.41 5.61 -8.64
C ASP A 11 -9.87 5.22 -8.38
N SER A 12 -10.35 4.10 -8.96
CA SER A 12 -11.72 3.62 -8.73
C SER A 12 -11.99 3.19 -7.28
N ASN A 13 -10.94 2.95 -6.48
CA ASN A 13 -11.08 2.63 -5.06
C ASN A 13 -11.28 3.87 -4.19
N LEU A 14 -11.10 5.09 -4.71
CA LEU A 14 -11.28 6.32 -3.96
C LEU A 14 -12.56 7.05 -4.35
N TYR A 15 -13.35 7.41 -3.34
CA TYR A 15 -14.52 8.25 -3.50
C TYR A 15 -14.51 9.37 -2.45
N GLY A 16 -14.11 10.57 -2.89
CA GLY A 16 -13.85 11.71 -2.02
C GLY A 16 -12.79 11.36 -0.97
N ALA A 17 -13.18 11.36 0.31
CA ALA A 17 -12.31 11.03 1.43
C ALA A 17 -12.35 9.54 1.83
N ARG A 18 -13.01 8.67 1.06
CA ARG A 18 -13.21 7.26 1.42
C ARG A 18 -12.43 6.33 0.49
N LEU A 19 -11.86 5.28 1.07
CA LEU A 19 -11.26 4.17 0.34
C LEU A 19 -12.18 2.95 0.42
N SER A 20 -12.50 2.36 -0.73
CA SER A 20 -13.40 1.22 -0.88
C SER A 20 -12.79 0.14 -1.77
N TYR A 21 -12.70 -1.10 -1.29
CA TYR A 21 -12.20 -2.23 -2.08
C TYR A 21 -12.66 -3.59 -1.53
N LEU A 22 -12.63 -4.60 -2.39
CA LEU A 22 -12.98 -5.99 -2.05
C LEU A 22 -11.72 -6.80 -1.70
N ARG A 23 -11.70 -7.44 -0.54
CA ARG A 23 -10.60 -8.36 -0.18
C ARG A 23 -10.71 -9.66 -0.94
N THR A 24 -9.77 -9.94 -1.83
CA THR A 24 -9.72 -11.20 -2.59
C THR A 24 -9.68 -12.45 -1.72
N LYS A 25 -9.08 -12.40 -0.51
CA LYS A 25 -8.93 -13.57 0.37
C LYS A 25 -10.24 -13.96 1.06
N THR A 26 -11.05 -12.98 1.47
CA THR A 26 -12.20 -13.21 2.34
C THR A 26 -13.53 -12.77 1.72
N GLY A 27 -13.52 -12.12 0.55
CA GLY A 27 -14.71 -11.52 -0.06
C GLY A 27 -15.28 -10.35 0.73
N VAL A 28 -14.62 -9.91 1.81
CA VAL A 28 -15.13 -8.81 2.65
C VAL A 28 -14.87 -7.49 1.93
N HIS A 29 -15.95 -6.73 1.72
CA HIS A 29 -15.86 -5.36 1.25
C HIS A 29 -15.43 -4.44 2.39
N LEU A 30 -14.35 -3.70 2.18
CA LEU A 30 -13.87 -2.71 3.12
C LEU A 30 -14.12 -1.33 2.55
N ASN A 31 -14.75 -0.48 3.37
CA ASN A 31 -15.06 0.91 3.02
C ASN A 31 -14.86 1.77 4.27
N PHE A 32 -13.87 2.67 4.24
CA PHE A 32 -13.56 3.52 5.38
C PHE A 32 -13.10 4.91 4.95
N LYS A 33 -13.32 5.89 5.83
CA LYS A 33 -12.86 7.26 5.63
C LYS A 33 -11.37 7.36 5.97
N LEU A 34 -10.60 7.98 5.08
CA LEU A 34 -9.20 8.32 5.30
C LEU A 34 -9.08 9.61 6.12
N ARG A 35 -8.03 9.71 6.91
CA ARG A 35 -7.66 10.96 7.59
C ARG A 35 -7.09 11.94 6.57
N ASP A 36 -7.22 13.23 6.84
CA ASP A 36 -6.74 14.29 5.93
C ASP A 36 -5.25 14.17 5.62
N HIS A 37 -4.44 13.80 6.61
CA HIS A 37 -3.01 13.56 6.41
C HIS A 37 -2.76 12.39 5.43
N SER A 38 -3.52 11.30 5.53
CA SER A 38 -3.42 10.17 4.62
C SER A 38 -3.84 10.56 3.20
N LEU A 39 -4.88 11.37 3.04
CA LEU A 39 -5.32 11.89 1.74
C LEU A 39 -4.25 12.77 1.08
N LYS A 40 -3.57 13.61 1.86
CA LYS A 40 -2.46 14.45 1.37
C LYS A 40 -1.30 13.59 0.85
N ILE A 41 -0.87 12.59 1.63
CA ILE A 41 0.17 11.63 1.20
C ILE A 41 -0.26 10.94 -0.10
N LEU A 42 -1.48 10.44 -0.13
CA LEU A 42 -1.99 9.70 -1.27
C LEU A 42 -2.01 10.59 -2.53
N LYS A 43 -2.48 11.84 -2.42
CA LYS A 43 -2.48 12.80 -3.53
C LYS A 43 -1.07 13.01 -4.11
N VAL A 44 -0.06 13.13 -3.26
CA VAL A 44 1.34 13.31 -3.70
C VAL A 44 1.85 12.10 -4.49
N TYR A 45 1.54 10.89 -4.05
CA TYR A 45 2.00 9.68 -4.74
C TYR A 45 1.17 9.35 -5.99
N ASN A 46 -0.13 9.62 -5.98
CA ASN A 46 -0.99 9.46 -7.15
C ASN A 46 -0.49 10.34 -8.32
N GLN A 47 -0.12 11.59 -8.04
CA GLN A 47 0.49 12.48 -9.05
C GLN A 47 1.81 11.95 -9.65
N LYS A 48 2.47 11.01 -8.98
CA LYS A 48 3.71 10.37 -9.47
C LYS A 48 3.46 9.03 -10.17
N SER A 49 2.23 8.51 -10.10
CA SER A 49 1.83 7.31 -10.81
C SER A 49 1.72 7.59 -12.31
N MET A 50 2.13 6.61 -13.11
CA MET A 50 2.05 6.67 -14.58
C MET A 50 0.87 5.87 -15.14
N ASN A 51 0.01 5.36 -14.25
CA ASN A 51 -1.12 4.48 -14.55
C ASN A 51 -2.21 4.67 -13.47
N SER A 52 -3.29 3.89 -13.53
CA SER A 52 -4.42 4.05 -12.61
C SER A 52 -4.15 3.69 -11.15
N TYR A 53 -3.00 3.11 -10.81
CA TYR A 53 -2.67 2.76 -9.42
C TYR A 53 -2.38 4.00 -8.58
N LEU A 54 -2.87 4.02 -7.33
CA LEU A 54 -2.69 5.15 -6.41
C LEU A 54 -1.24 5.36 -5.98
N PHE A 55 -0.40 4.32 -6.11
CA PHE A 55 1.01 4.37 -5.76
C PHE A 55 1.86 3.94 -6.96
N PRO A 56 3.00 4.60 -7.21
CA PRO A 56 3.91 4.28 -8.33
C PRO A 56 4.77 3.04 -8.03
N LEU A 57 4.14 1.95 -7.59
CA LEU A 57 4.81 0.71 -7.17
C LEU A 57 4.66 -0.40 -8.21
N LEU A 58 3.58 -0.35 -9.00
CA LEU A 58 3.34 -1.17 -10.18
C LEU A 58 3.43 -0.24 -11.41
N LEU A 59 4.31 -0.58 -12.37
CA LEU A 59 4.61 0.29 -13.51
C LEU A 59 3.69 0.04 -14.72
N THR A 60 2.99 -1.08 -14.74
CA THR A 60 2.05 -1.47 -15.80
C THR A 60 0.82 -2.13 -15.18
N GLU A 61 -0.31 -2.02 -15.88
CA GLU A 61 -1.58 -2.62 -15.49
C GLU A 61 -1.69 -4.08 -15.95
N GLU A 62 -1.01 -4.44 -17.05
CA GLU A 62 -0.93 -5.80 -17.57
C GLU A 62 0.10 -6.63 -16.78
N ILE A 63 -0.21 -6.89 -15.51
CA ILE A 63 0.68 -7.62 -14.61
C ILE A 63 -0.01 -8.87 -14.06
N THR A 64 0.65 -10.02 -14.20
CA THR A 64 0.12 -11.29 -13.70
C THR A 64 0.14 -11.33 -12.16
N SER A 65 -0.77 -12.11 -11.58
CA SER A 65 -0.80 -12.36 -10.13
C SER A 65 0.56 -12.84 -9.57
N LYS A 66 1.33 -13.60 -10.37
CA LYS A 66 2.68 -14.07 -9.98
C LYS A 66 3.67 -12.91 -9.92
N GLN A 67 3.68 -12.03 -10.92
CA GLN A 67 4.54 -10.84 -10.93
C GLN A 67 4.19 -9.87 -9.79
N ILE A 68 2.91 -9.65 -9.50
CA ILE A 68 2.49 -8.84 -8.34
C ILE A 68 3.05 -9.41 -7.04
N LYS A 69 2.97 -10.74 -6.84
CA LYS A 69 3.54 -11.40 -5.66
C LYS A 69 5.05 -11.20 -5.56
N TYR A 70 5.80 -11.36 -6.65
CA TYR A 70 7.24 -11.11 -6.64
C TYR A 70 7.58 -9.65 -6.36
N ARG A 71 6.86 -8.72 -6.97
CA ARG A 71 7.03 -7.28 -6.72
C ARG A 71 6.73 -6.92 -5.27
N SER A 72 5.65 -7.46 -4.71
CA SER A 72 5.31 -7.35 -3.30
C SER A 72 6.43 -7.86 -2.40
N HIS A 73 6.98 -9.03 -2.70
CA HIS A 73 8.09 -9.60 -1.93
C HIS A 73 9.31 -8.68 -1.96
N LYS A 74 9.73 -8.24 -3.16
CA LYS A 74 10.89 -7.35 -3.34
C LYS A 74 10.74 -6.02 -2.63
N LEU A 75 9.55 -5.43 -2.62
CA LEU A 75 9.29 -4.18 -1.90
C LEU A 75 9.32 -4.40 -0.38
N LEU A 76 8.75 -5.49 0.12
CA LEU A 76 8.78 -5.81 1.55
C LEU A 76 10.21 -6.13 2.05
N GLU A 77 11.06 -6.72 1.22
CA GLU A 77 12.50 -6.90 1.48
C GLU A 77 13.23 -5.56 1.66
N GLN A 78 12.70 -4.45 1.12
CA GLN A 78 13.29 -3.11 1.29
C GLN A 78 12.63 -2.35 2.45
N ILE A 79 11.30 -2.42 2.54
CA ILE A 79 10.50 -1.67 3.52
C ILE A 79 10.75 -2.18 4.94
N ASN A 80 10.75 -3.49 5.17
CA ASN A 80 10.87 -4.02 6.53
C ASN A 80 12.25 -3.72 7.17
N PRO A 81 13.39 -3.83 6.45
CA PRO A 81 14.67 -3.37 6.99
C PRO A 81 14.71 -1.87 7.26
N ALA A 82 14.16 -1.04 6.36
CA ALA A 82 14.10 0.41 6.57
C ALA A 82 13.26 0.75 7.81
N LEU A 83 12.10 0.10 7.98
CA LEU A 83 11.29 0.24 9.20
C LEU A 83 12.08 -0.16 10.44
N LYS A 84 12.78 -1.29 10.42
CA LYS A 84 13.61 -1.74 11.55
C LYS A 84 14.65 -0.68 11.92
N GLN A 85 15.38 -0.13 10.95
CA GLN A 85 16.35 0.93 11.17
C GLN A 85 15.70 2.20 11.76
N MET A 86 14.52 2.58 11.28
CA MET A 86 13.77 3.71 11.85
C MET A 86 13.38 3.45 13.32
N MET A 87 12.92 2.24 13.65
CA MET A 87 12.58 1.89 15.03
C MET A 87 13.80 1.95 15.95
N GLU A 88 14.96 1.48 15.48
CA GLU A 88 16.24 1.54 16.21
C GLU A 88 16.66 2.98 16.50
N VAL A 89 16.61 3.87 15.51
CA VAL A 89 16.92 5.30 15.67
C VAL A 89 15.98 5.96 16.67
N LEU A 90 14.69 5.61 16.62
CA LEU A 90 13.67 6.12 17.54
C LEU A 90 13.69 5.43 18.90
N LYS A 91 14.60 4.47 19.15
CA LYS A 91 14.72 3.67 20.38
C LYS A 91 13.42 2.94 20.75
N ILE A 92 12.67 2.50 19.76
CA ILE A 92 11.45 1.71 19.95
C ILE A 92 11.82 0.22 19.89
N SER A 93 11.61 -0.49 21.00
CA SER A 93 11.96 -1.91 21.14
C SER A 93 11.01 -2.87 20.42
N LYS A 94 9.82 -2.40 20.03
CA LYS A 94 8.81 -3.23 19.35
C LYS A 94 9.28 -3.57 17.93
N HIS A 95 9.20 -4.85 17.59
CA HIS A 95 9.41 -5.30 16.21
C HIS A 95 8.21 -4.92 15.32
N ILE A 96 8.39 -3.88 14.50
CA ILE A 96 7.39 -3.39 13.55
C ILE A 96 7.78 -3.81 12.13
N THR A 97 6.80 -4.38 11.43
CA THR A 97 6.87 -4.73 10.01
C THR A 97 5.71 -4.06 9.30
N PHE A 98 5.68 -4.06 7.97
CA PHE A 98 4.51 -3.60 7.23
C PHE A 98 3.21 -4.30 7.69
N TYR A 99 3.28 -5.57 8.10
CA TYR A 99 2.09 -6.32 8.53
C TYR A 99 1.57 -5.90 9.91
N THR A 100 2.45 -5.41 10.79
CA THR A 100 2.14 -5.11 12.20
C THR A 100 2.04 -3.62 12.53
N ALA A 101 2.46 -2.75 11.61
CA ALA A 101 2.24 -1.30 11.65
C ALA A 101 0.75 -0.97 11.44
#